data_AF-B2LSK2-F1
#
_entry.id   AF-B2LSK2-F1
#
_cell.length_a   1.000
_cell.length_b   1.000
_cell.length_c   1.000
_cell.angle_alpha   90.00
_cell.angle_beta   90.00
_cell.angle_gamma   90.00
#
_symmetry.space_group_name_H-M   'P 1'
#
loop_
_entity.id
_entity.type
_entity.pdbx_description
1 polymer ?
#
loop_
_entity_poly.entity_id
_entity_poly.type
_entity_poly.pdbx_seq_one_letter_code
_entity_poly.pdbx_strand_id
1 'polypeptide(L)'
;PRITSDLGVQQVPPNMATHGIALAATMFVMAPVAHEIQQRVHDHPLEMGSTDRLQASANTVIEPLQRFMTRNTDPDVIAHLLDNTQRMWPKDMADQASKSDLLLAVPAFVLSELQAGFQIGFLIYIPFIVIDLIVSNLLLALGMQMVSPMTISLPFKLLL
;
A
#
# COMPACT_ATOMS: atom_id res chain seq x y z
N PRO A 1 -9.39 27.48 31.52
CA PRO A 1 -10.26 26.29 31.65
C PRO A 1 -11.09 26.07 30.37
N ARG A 2 -10.49 25.44 29.35
CA ARG A 2 -11.19 24.93 28.16
C ARG A 2 -11.42 23.44 28.40
N ILE A 3 -12.61 23.10 28.88
CA ILE A 3 -13.02 21.72 29.19
C ILE A 3 -14.26 21.43 28.35
N THR A 4 -14.07 21.24 27.05
CA THR A 4 -15.05 20.62 26.13
C THR A 4 -14.31 20.15 24.87
N SER A 5 -13.31 19.29 25.05
CA SER A 5 -12.86 18.34 24.02
C SER A 5 -13.53 16.99 24.32
N ASP A 6 -14.85 16.99 24.39
CA ASP A 6 -15.72 15.86 24.75
C ASP A 6 -17.05 16.18 24.04
N LEU A 7 -17.61 15.44 23.08
CA LEU A 7 -17.46 14.04 22.70
C LEU A 7 -17.45 13.96 21.18
N GLY A 8 -16.43 13.32 20.63
CA GLY A 8 -16.36 13.06 19.20
C GLY A 8 -15.14 12.22 18.98
N VAL A 9 -15.31 10.91 19.17
CA VAL A 9 -14.36 9.81 18.89
C VAL A 9 -13.08 10.36 18.28
N GLN A 10 -12.17 10.83 19.16
CA GLN A 10 -10.87 11.30 18.72
C GLN A 10 -10.27 10.15 17.93
N GLN A 11 -9.74 10.43 16.74
CA GLN A 11 -9.19 9.41 15.84
C GLN A 11 -8.15 8.58 16.61
N VAL A 12 -8.59 7.44 17.15
CA VAL A 12 -7.74 6.44 17.76
C VAL A 12 -7.59 5.36 16.70
N PRO A 13 -6.35 5.03 16.31
CA PRO A 13 -5.08 5.63 16.74
C PRO A 13 -4.82 7.01 16.12
N PRO A 14 -4.05 7.90 16.79
CA PRO A 14 -3.63 9.18 16.21
C PRO A 14 -2.88 8.96 14.88
N ASN A 15 -3.14 9.79 13.87
CA ASN A 15 -2.50 9.66 12.54
C ASN A 15 -0.97 9.55 12.59
N MET A 16 -0.32 10.28 13.51
CA MET A 16 1.13 10.22 13.72
C MET A 16 1.59 8.83 14.20
N ALA A 17 0.85 8.18 15.10
CA ALA A 17 1.15 6.83 15.55
C ALA A 17 0.96 5.82 14.41
N THR A 18 -0.12 5.95 13.64
CA THR A 18 -0.39 5.11 12.46
C THR A 18 0.73 5.22 11.43
N HIS A 19 1.20 6.43 11.10
CA HIS A 19 2.34 6.63 10.20
C HIS A 19 3.63 6.01 10.75
N GLY A 20 3.88 6.15 12.06
CA GLY A 20 5.04 5.53 12.70
C GLY A 20 5.04 4.01 12.60
N ILE A 21 3.89 3.37 12.85
CA ILE A 21 3.71 1.92 12.73
C ILE A 21 3.89 1.47 11.27
N ALA A 22 3.29 2.20 10.33
CA ALA A 22 3.43 1.91 8.91
C ALA A 22 4.90 1.97 8.45
N LEU A 23 5.63 3.03 8.83
CA LEU A 23 7.06 3.15 8.50
C LEU A 23 7.89 2.05 9.14
N ALA A 24 7.63 1.69 10.39
CA ALA A 24 8.34 0.60 11.06
C ALA A 24 8.11 -0.75 10.35
N ALA A 25 6.86 -1.03 9.96
CA ALA A 25 6.52 -2.23 9.19
C ALA A 25 7.20 -2.22 7.81
N THR A 26 7.19 -1.09 7.10
CA THR A 26 7.88 -0.96 5.80
C THR A 26 9.38 -1.22 5.94
N MET A 27 10.04 -0.62 6.94
CA MET A 27 11.47 -0.85 7.18
C MET A 27 11.77 -2.31 7.50
N PHE A 28 10.92 -2.95 8.30
CA PHE A 28 11.07 -4.37 8.65
C PHE A 28 10.95 -5.29 7.44
N VAL A 29 9.94 -5.06 6.58
CA VAL A 29 9.72 -5.84 5.36
C VAL A 29 10.79 -5.57 4.29
N MET A 30 11.29 -4.33 4.21
CA MET A 30 12.29 -3.91 3.22
C MET A 30 13.74 -4.22 3.62
N ALA A 31 14.00 -4.65 4.86
CA ALA A 31 15.34 -4.99 5.35
C ALA A 31 16.15 -5.91 4.41
N PRO A 32 15.63 -7.04 3.88
CA PRO A 32 16.38 -7.90 2.95
C PRO A 32 16.73 -7.21 1.64
N VAL A 33 15.83 -6.37 1.10
CA VAL A 33 16.07 -5.62 -0.15
C VAL A 33 17.21 -4.62 0.06
N ALA A 34 17.18 -3.88 1.18
CA ALA A 34 18.24 -2.95 1.54
C ALA A 34 19.59 -3.67 1.72
N HIS A 35 19.59 -4.86 2.31
CA HIS A 35 20.79 -5.67 2.48
C HIS A 35 21.38 -6.14 1.13
N GLU A 36 20.55 -6.63 0.21
CA GLU A 36 20.99 -7.02 -1.14
C GLU A 36 21.55 -5.82 -1.92
N ILE A 37 20.90 -4.66 -1.84
CA ILE A 37 21.38 -3.43 -2.47
C ILE A 37 22.77 -3.06 -1.91
N GLN A 38 22.93 -3.09 -0.58
CA GLN A 38 24.21 -2.79 0.06
C GLN A 38 25.33 -3.71 -0.42
N GLN A 39 25.09 -5.03 -0.47
CA GLN A 39 26.06 -5.99 -0.98
C GLN A 39 26.45 -5.70 -2.43
N ARG A 40 25.46 -5.44 -3.30
CA ARG A 40 25.71 -5.13 -4.72
C ARG A 40 26.49 -3.84 -4.92
N VAL A 41 26.25 -2.83 -4.11
CA VAL A 41 27.04 -1.58 -4.12
C VAL A 41 28.50 -1.84 -3.71
N HIS A 42 28.74 -2.74 -2.75
CA HIS A 42 30.09 -3.11 -2.36
C HIS A 42 30.82 -3.90 -3.46
N ASP A 43 30.13 -4.84 -4.12
CA ASP A 43 30.72 -5.68 -5.16
C ASP A 43 30.91 -4.92 -6.49
N HIS A 44 30.01 -3.99 -6.80
CA HIS A 44 29.99 -3.20 -8.03
C HIS A 44 29.86 -1.70 -7.68
N PRO A 45 30.94 -1.07 -7.22
CA PRO A 45 30.91 0.35 -6.87
C PRO A 45 30.54 1.20 -8.08
N LEU A 46 29.76 2.26 -7.85
CA LEU A 46 29.29 3.15 -8.92
C LEU A 46 30.48 3.79 -9.64
N GLU A 47 30.71 3.38 -10.89
CA GLU A 47 31.78 3.93 -11.71
C GLU A 47 31.37 5.28 -12.32
N MET A 48 31.82 6.38 -11.72
CA MET A 48 31.56 7.74 -12.21
C MET A 48 32.39 8.14 -13.43
N GLY A 49 33.22 7.24 -13.98
CA GLY A 49 34.16 7.54 -15.06
C GLY A 49 33.52 7.75 -16.44
N SER A 50 32.27 7.33 -16.64
CA SER A 50 31.51 7.57 -17.87
C SER A 50 30.01 7.36 -17.63
N THR A 51 29.16 8.10 -18.33
CA THR A 51 27.69 8.01 -18.20
C THR A 51 27.17 6.59 -18.42
N ASP A 52 27.71 5.87 -19.39
CA ASP A 52 27.26 4.50 -19.72
C ASP A 52 27.59 3.50 -18.60
N ARG A 53 28.78 3.60 -18.01
CA ARG A 53 29.19 2.74 -16.88
C ARG A 53 28.45 3.09 -15.59
N LEU A 54 28.15 4.36 -15.38
CA LEU A 54 27.32 4.80 -14.27
C LEU A 54 25.91 4.22 -14.39
N GLN A 55 25.31 4.26 -15.59
CA GLN A 55 23.99 3.68 -15.84
C GLN A 55 23.97 2.16 -15.65
N ALA A 56 24.97 1.45 -16.19
CA ALA A 56 25.09 0.00 -16.04
C ALA A 56 25.26 -0.42 -14.57
N SER A 57 26.08 0.31 -13.81
CA SER A 57 26.29 0.07 -12.38
C SER A 57 25.01 0.36 -11.58
N ALA A 58 24.31 1.46 -11.89
CA ALA A 58 23.05 1.82 -11.25
C ALA A 58 21.95 0.77 -11.48
N ASN A 59 21.82 0.26 -12.71
CA ASN A 59 20.85 -0.79 -13.02
C ASN A 59 21.10 -2.06 -12.20
N THR A 60 22.37 -2.44 -12.01
CA THR A 60 22.77 -3.60 -11.21
C THR A 60 22.45 -3.42 -9.73
N VAL A 61 22.66 -2.21 -9.21
CA VAL A 61 22.38 -1.86 -7.81
C VAL A 61 20.87 -1.84 -7.52
N ILE A 62 20.04 -1.37 -8.45
CA ILE A 62 18.60 -1.23 -8.25
C ILE A 62 17.81 -2.52 -8.56
N GLU A 63 18.43 -3.51 -9.19
CA GLU A 63 17.78 -4.78 -9.55
C GLU A 63 17.02 -5.47 -8.38
N PRO A 64 17.51 -5.54 -7.12
CA PRO A 64 16.75 -6.12 -6.02
C PRO A 64 15.43 -5.41 -5.76
N LEU A 65 15.40 -4.09 -5.92
CA LEU A 65 14.20 -3.27 -5.76
C LEU A 65 13.20 -3.54 -6.89
N GLN A 66 13.68 -3.62 -8.14
CA GLN A 66 12.85 -4.00 -9.29
C GLN A 66 12.27 -5.41 -9.11
N ARG A 67 13.08 -6.35 -8.63
CA ARG A 67 12.65 -7.73 -8.34
C ARG A 67 11.61 -7.75 -7.23
N PHE A 68 11.79 -6.97 -6.17
CA PHE A 68 10.81 -6.84 -5.11
C PHE A 68 9.47 -6.29 -5.64
N MET A 69 9.49 -5.19 -6.40
CA MET A 69 8.29 -4.61 -6.98
C MET A 69 7.57 -5.59 -7.89
N THR A 70 8.27 -6.17 -8.87
CA THR A 70 7.68 -7.10 -9.84
C THR A 70 7.12 -8.37 -9.19
N ARG A 71 7.74 -8.87 -8.12
CA ARG A 71 7.25 -10.04 -7.37
C ARG A 71 5.98 -9.75 -6.57
N ASN A 72 5.83 -8.53 -6.05
CA ASN A 72 4.67 -8.10 -5.26
C ASN A 72 3.62 -7.36 -6.12
N THR A 73 3.79 -7.34 -7.44
CA THR A 73 2.82 -6.75 -8.36
C THR A 73 1.98 -7.87 -8.98
N ASP A 74 0.67 -7.64 -9.08
CA ASP A 74 -0.23 -8.49 -9.84
C ASP A 74 0.26 -8.60 -11.32
N PRO A 75 0.52 -9.82 -11.81
CA PRO A 75 0.98 -10.05 -13.18
C PRO A 75 0.07 -9.46 -14.26
N ASP A 76 -1.23 -9.38 -14.01
CA ASP A 76 -2.21 -8.84 -14.94
C ASP A 76 -2.11 -7.31 -14.98
N VAL A 77 -1.94 -6.66 -13.82
CA VAL A 77 -1.76 -5.20 -13.72
C VAL A 77 -0.52 -4.76 -14.51
N ILE A 78 0.62 -5.44 -14.32
CA ILE A 78 1.86 -5.07 -15.03
C ILE A 78 1.79 -5.38 -16.53
N ALA A 79 1.07 -6.43 -16.94
CA ALA A 79 0.84 -6.75 -18.35
C ALA A 79 -0.03 -5.68 -19.02
N HIS A 80 -1.13 -5.26 -18.38
CA HIS A 80 -1.99 -4.20 -18.90
C HIS A 80 -1.27 -2.86 -19.01
N LEU A 81 -0.44 -2.52 -18.03
CA LEU A 81 0.37 -1.30 -18.09
C LEU A 81 1.39 -1.37 -19.23
N LEU A 82 2.04 -2.53 -19.45
CA LEU A 82 2.95 -2.74 -20.57
C LEU A 82 2.23 -2.60 -21.93
N ASP A 83 1.05 -3.19 -22.08
CA ASP A 83 0.28 -3.06 -23.32
C ASP A 83 -0.14 -1.61 -23.59
N ASN A 84 -0.41 -0.84 -22.53
CA ASN A 84 -0.73 0.58 -22.64
C ASN A 84 0.48 1.41 -23.06
N THR A 85 1.72 1.04 -22.71
CA THR A 85 2.91 1.80 -23.16
C THR A 85 3.03 1.77 -24.68
N GLN A 86 2.68 0.67 -25.34
CA GLN A 86 2.69 0.57 -26.81
C GLN A 86 1.76 1.56 -27.50
N ARG A 87 0.75 2.05 -26.81
CA ARG A 87 -0.22 3.04 -27.33
C ARG A 87 0.10 4.46 -26.93
N MET A 88 0.71 4.65 -25.76
CA MET A 88 0.87 5.96 -25.12
C MET A 88 2.29 6.53 -25.23
N TRP A 89 3.31 5.68 -25.38
CA TRP A 89 4.71 6.10 -25.42
C TRP A 89 5.21 6.26 -26.86
N PRO A 90 6.27 7.06 -27.08
CA PRO A 90 7.01 7.05 -28.34
C PRO A 90 7.49 5.63 -28.68
N LYS A 91 7.50 5.27 -29.97
CA LYS A 91 7.85 3.91 -30.44
C LYS A 91 9.18 3.42 -29.88
N ASP A 92 10.21 4.27 -29.94
CA ASP A 92 11.56 3.91 -29.47
C ASP A 92 11.61 3.56 -27.97
N MET A 93 10.73 4.16 -27.16
CA MET A 93 10.59 3.86 -25.74
C MET A 93 9.72 2.64 -25.49
N ALA A 94 8.63 2.50 -26.24
CA ALA A 94 7.72 1.36 -26.13
C ALA A 94 8.42 0.04 -26.50
N ASP A 95 9.28 0.05 -27.53
CA ASP A 95 10.03 -1.13 -27.98
C ASP A 95 11.09 -1.59 -26.96
N GLN A 96 11.56 -0.69 -26.10
CA GLN A 96 12.51 -0.98 -25.03
C GLN A 96 11.83 -1.22 -23.67
N ALA A 97 10.51 -1.00 -23.59
CA ALA A 97 9.77 -1.16 -22.35
C ALA A 97 9.73 -2.64 -21.94
N SER A 98 10.05 -2.89 -20.67
CA SER A 98 10.01 -4.22 -20.07
C SER A 98 9.30 -4.15 -18.73
N LYS A 99 8.77 -5.29 -18.27
CA LYS A 99 8.18 -5.43 -16.93
C LYS A 99 9.16 -5.05 -15.81
N SER A 100 10.46 -5.14 -16.06
CA SER A 100 11.51 -4.79 -15.09
C SER A 100 11.93 -3.32 -15.13
N ASP A 101 11.43 -2.52 -16.09
CA ASP A 101 11.72 -1.09 -16.14
C ASP A 101 11.05 -0.40 -14.94
N LEU A 102 11.81 0.42 -14.20
CA LEU A 102 11.30 1.15 -13.03
C LEU A 102 10.14 2.08 -13.39
N LEU A 103 10.18 2.67 -14.59
CA LEU A 103 9.12 3.55 -15.07
C LEU A 103 7.77 2.83 -15.19
N LEU A 104 7.79 1.51 -15.36
CA LEU A 104 6.61 0.66 -15.44
C LEU A 104 6.33 -0.06 -14.11
N ALA A 105 7.37 -0.60 -13.48
CA ALA A 105 7.28 -1.39 -12.25
C ALA A 105 6.77 -0.58 -11.07
N VAL A 106 7.18 0.69 -10.92
CA VAL A 106 6.72 1.56 -9.83
C VAL A 106 5.21 1.81 -9.87
N PRO A 107 4.61 2.34 -10.97
CA PRO A 107 3.16 2.56 -11.01
C PRO A 107 2.36 1.25 -10.96
N ALA A 108 2.86 0.16 -11.54
CA ALA A 108 2.21 -1.15 -11.47
C ALA A 108 2.16 -1.69 -10.03
N PHE A 109 3.29 -1.61 -9.31
CA PHE A 109 3.38 -2.01 -7.90
C PHE A 109 2.45 -1.18 -7.02
N VAL A 110 2.46 0.15 -7.17
CA VAL A 110 1.58 1.04 -6.38
C VAL A 110 0.11 0.72 -6.61
N LEU A 111 -0.30 0.47 -7.87
CA LEU A 111 -1.68 0.12 -8.19
C LEU A 111 -2.08 -1.24 -7.60
N SER A 112 -1.20 -2.24 -7.72
CA SER A 112 -1.41 -3.58 -7.16
C SER A 112 -1.54 -3.54 -5.63
N GLU A 113 -0.63 -2.87 -4.93
CA GLU A 113 -0.66 -2.74 -3.47
C GLU A 113 -1.86 -1.92 -2.99
N LEU A 114 -2.28 -0.90 -3.75
CA LEU A 114 -3.49 -0.14 -3.42
C LEU A 114 -4.74 -1.01 -3.54
N GLN A 115 -4.82 -1.85 -4.58
CA GLN A 115 -5.91 -2.81 -4.74
C GLN A 115 -5.91 -3.84 -3.60
N ALA A 116 -4.75 -4.41 -3.27
CA ALA A 116 -4.61 -5.35 -2.16
C ALA A 116 -4.99 -4.69 -0.81
N GLY A 117 -4.51 -3.48 -0.55
CA GLY A 117 -4.84 -2.71 0.64
C GLY A 117 -6.34 -2.41 0.75
N PHE A 118 -6.99 -2.08 -0.37
CA PHE A 118 -8.44 -1.88 -0.42
C PHE A 118 -9.21 -3.19 -0.15
N GLN A 119 -8.77 -4.31 -0.71
CA GLN A 119 -9.38 -5.62 -0.46
C GLN A 119 -9.27 -6.02 1.01
N ILE A 120 -8.08 -5.88 1.62
CA ILE A 120 -7.87 -6.16 3.04
C ILE A 120 -8.75 -5.24 3.89
N GLY A 121 -8.75 -3.94 3.59
CA GLY A 121 -9.60 -2.96 4.29
C GLY A 121 -11.09 -3.31 4.20
N PHE A 122 -11.55 -3.74 3.03
CA PHE A 122 -12.94 -4.17 2.82
C PHE A 122 -13.27 -5.42 3.63
N LEU A 123 -12.41 -6.44 3.62
CA LEU A 123 -12.60 -7.67 4.40
C LEU A 123 -12.66 -7.41 5.91
N ILE A 124 -11.79 -6.51 6.41
CA ILE A 124 -11.82 -6.06 7.80
C ILE A 124 -13.12 -5.30 8.09
N TYR A 125 -13.65 -4.53 7.14
CA TYR A 125 -14.84 -3.70 7.33
C TYR A 125 -16.16 -4.50 7.36
N ILE A 126 -16.25 -5.62 6.63
CA ILE A 126 -17.45 -6.48 6.57
C ILE A 126 -18.06 -6.84 7.94
N PRO A 127 -17.33 -7.40 8.92
CA PRO A 127 -17.90 -7.78 10.21
C PRO A 127 -18.52 -6.59 10.95
N PHE A 128 -17.92 -5.39 10.84
CA PHE A 128 -18.45 -4.19 11.47
C PHE A 128 -19.78 -3.75 10.84
N ILE A 129 -19.92 -3.84 9.51
CA ILE A 129 -21.19 -3.58 8.81
C ILE A 129 -22.27 -4.56 9.26
N VAL A 130 -21.92 -5.85 9.37
CA VAL A 130 -22.87 -6.89 9.78
C VAL A 130 -23.40 -6.60 11.18
N ILE A 131 -22.54 -6.21 12.14
CA ILE A 131 -22.98 -5.81 13.48
C ILE A 131 -23.91 -4.60 13.41
N ASP A 132 -23.55 -3.56 12.66
CA ASP A 132 -24.39 -2.36 12.54
C ASP A 132 -25.79 -2.68 11.99
N LEU A 133 -25.87 -3.55 10.98
CA LEU A 133 -27.14 -3.99 10.40
C LEU A 133 -27.98 -4.80 11.40
N ILE A 134 -27.35 -5.72 12.14
CA ILE A 134 -28.04 -6.54 13.14
C ILE A 134 -28.58 -5.67 14.29
N VAL A 135 -27.74 -4.78 14.84
CA VAL A 135 -28.14 -3.90 15.95
C VAL A 135 -29.26 -2.96 15.53
N SER A 136 -29.19 -2.41 14.31
CA SER A 136 -30.23 -1.53 13.78
C SER A 136 -31.58 -2.25 13.64
N ASN A 137 -31.57 -3.47 13.09
CA ASN A 137 -32.79 -4.28 12.96
C ASN A 137 -33.37 -4.67 14.34
N LEU A 138 -32.53 -4.99 15.32
CA LEU A 138 -32.97 -5.30 16.67
C LEU A 138 -33.63 -4.09 17.35
N LEU A 139 -33.04 -2.90 17.22
CA LEU A 139 -33.60 -1.67 17.78
C LEU A 139 -34.94 -1.28 17.14
N LEU A 140 -35.06 -1.43 15.82
CA LEU A 140 -36.32 -1.22 15.11
C LEU A 140 -37.40 -2.21 15.57
N ALA A 141 -37.05 -3.49 15.76
CA ALA A 141 -37.98 -4.50 16.25
C ALA A 141 -38.45 -4.23 17.69
N LEU A 142 -37.61 -3.61 18.52
CA LEU A 142 -37.94 -3.20 19.89
C LEU A 142 -38.72 -1.87 19.97
N GLY A 143 -39.00 -1.22 18.83
CA GLY A 143 -39.69 0.07 18.77
C GLY A 143 -38.84 1.25 19.28
N MET A 144 -37.55 1.04 19.50
CA MET A 144 -36.64 2.06 20.04
C MET A 144 -36.02 2.90 18.93
N GLN A 145 -36.85 3.67 18.23
CA GLN A 145 -36.41 4.54 17.12
C GLN A 145 -35.56 5.73 17.59
N MET A 146 -35.60 6.08 18.88
CA MET A 146 -34.88 7.23 19.44
C MET A 146 -33.45 6.88 19.93
N VAL A 147 -33.09 5.60 20.02
CA VAL A 147 -31.76 5.19 20.43
C VAL A 147 -30.90 5.00 19.18
N SER A 148 -29.77 5.71 19.10
CA SER A 148 -28.84 5.57 17.98
C SER A 148 -28.22 4.16 17.97
N PRO A 149 -28.37 3.39 16.88
CA PRO A 149 -27.75 2.07 16.75
C PRO A 149 -26.23 2.09 16.92
N MET A 150 -25.58 3.20 16.55
CA MET A 150 -24.13 3.36 16.64
C MET A 150 -23.61 3.32 18.09
N THR A 151 -24.39 3.82 19.05
CA THR A 151 -23.97 3.83 20.46
C THR A 151 -23.95 2.43 21.06
N ILE A 152 -24.86 1.55 20.59
CA ILE A 152 -24.92 0.17 21.05
C ILE A 152 -23.91 -0.69 20.30
N SER A 153 -23.66 -0.44 19.00
CA SER A 153 -22.72 -1.28 18.23
C SER A 153 -21.26 -1.07 18.61
N LEU A 154 -20.85 0.15 19.01
CA LEU A 154 -19.46 0.50 19.35
C LEU A 154 -18.75 -0.46 20.34
N PRO A 155 -19.32 -0.84 21.51
CA PRO A 155 -18.69 -1.81 22.39
C PRO A 155 -18.54 -3.21 21.77
N PHE A 156 -19.49 -3.67 20.95
CA PHE A 156 -19.37 -4.94 20.25
C PHE A 156 -18.28 -4.91 19.17
N LYS A 157 -18.09 -3.75 18.51
CA LYS A 157 -17.02 -3.56 17.53
C LYS A 157 -15.62 -3.62 18.17
N LEU A 158 -15.45 -3.09 19.39
CA LEU A 158 -14.15 -3.09 20.07
C LEU A 158 -13.74 -4.45 20.66
N LEU A 159 -14.71 -5.36 20.86
CA LEU A 159 -14.46 -6.70 21.40
C LEU A 159 -14.05 -7.72 20.31
N LEU A 160 -14.28 -7.40 19.04
CA LEU A 160 -13.78 -8.16 17.89
C LEU A 160 -12.38 -7.69 17.49
#